data_AF-A0A828Y793-F1
#
_entry.id   AF-A0A828Y793-F1
#
_cell.length_a   1.000
_cell.length_b   1.000
_cell.length_c   1.000
_cell.angle_alpha   90.00
_cell.angle_beta   90.00
_cell.angle_gamma   90.00
#
_symmetry.space_group_name_H-M   'P 1'
#
loop_
_entity.id
_entity.type
_entity.pdbx_description
1 polymer ?
#
loop_
_entity_poly.entity_id
_entity_poly.type
_entity_poly.pdbx_seq_one_letter_code
_entity_poly.pdbx_strand_id
1 'polypeptide(L)'
;MKQHLVRIFSYGFLVWLIPFAVAVPFHSRDGKLLTDLFLFKTVMILVGNFTGCILLASLALKISGKKFSILFNTGFVWLAINWGLDFLILLPMSKMSVGDYFIQIGLRYLTMIFISFTVGWVTDHSTNN
;
A
#
# COMPACT_ATOMS: atom_id res chain seq x y z
N MET A 1 -3.23 -9.96 -17.02
CA MET A 1 -3.77 -9.90 -15.64
C MET A 1 -3.96 -11.27 -15.00
N LYS A 2 -4.76 -12.20 -15.55
CA LYS A 2 -5.10 -13.49 -14.88
C LYS A 2 -3.90 -14.25 -14.31
N GLN A 3 -2.81 -14.34 -15.08
CA GLN A 3 -1.57 -15.01 -14.66
C GLN A 3 -0.86 -14.37 -13.45
N HIS A 4 -1.13 -13.10 -13.15
CA HIS A 4 -0.50 -12.35 -12.06
C HIS A 4 -1.47 -11.98 -10.93
N LEU A 5 -2.76 -12.35 -11.03
CA LEU A 5 -3.79 -11.95 -10.06
C LEU A 5 -3.41 -12.35 -8.63
N VAL A 6 -3.03 -13.61 -8.41
CA VAL A 6 -2.62 -14.08 -7.09
C VAL A 6 -1.53 -13.20 -6.50
N ARG A 7 -0.52 -12.84 -7.30
CA ARG A 7 0.58 -11.97 -6.85
C ARG A 7 0.11 -10.55 -6.58
N ILE A 8 -0.74 -9.99 -7.44
CA ILE A 8 -1.33 -8.66 -7.25
C ILE A 8 -2.09 -8.61 -5.92
N PHE A 9 -2.98 -9.57 -5.66
CA PHE A 9 -3.75 -9.61 -4.42
C PHE A 9 -2.87 -9.87 -3.19
N SER A 10 -1.98 -10.86 -3.25
CA SER A 10 -1.06 -11.15 -2.13
C SER A 10 -0.16 -9.96 -1.82
N TYR A 11 0.37 -9.27 -2.83
CA TYR A 11 1.22 -8.10 -2.62
C TYR A 11 0.40 -6.94 -2.05
N GLY A 12 -0.82 -6.69 -2.54
CA GLY A 12 -1.69 -5.66 -1.97
C GLY A 12 -2.00 -5.88 -0.49
N PHE A 13 -2.22 -7.14 -0.10
CA PHE A 13 -2.35 -7.54 1.30
C PHE A 13 -1.05 -7.34 2.09
N LEU A 14 0.11 -7.68 1.53
CA LEU A 14 1.41 -7.47 2.18
C LEU A 14 1.73 -6.00 2.40
N VAL A 15 1.37 -5.11 1.46
CA VAL A 15 1.55 -3.66 1.63
C VAL A 15 0.76 -3.13 2.83
N TRP A 16 -0.35 -3.76 3.19
CA TRP A 16 -1.10 -3.45 4.41
C TRP A 16 -0.51 -4.14 5.65
N LEU A 17 -0.24 -5.44 5.54
CA LEU A 17 0.17 -6.29 6.66
C LEU A 17 1.53 -5.87 7.24
N ILE A 18 2.47 -5.48 6.39
CA ILE A 18 3.83 -5.12 6.83
C ILE A 18 3.81 -3.86 7.71
N PRO A 19 3.26 -2.71 7.29
CA PRO A 19 3.07 -1.55 8.17
C PRO A 19 2.27 -1.89 9.43
N PHE A 20 1.20 -2.68 9.32
CA PHE A 20 0.41 -3.11 10.47
C PHE A 20 1.26 -3.89 11.48
N ALA A 21 2.07 -4.85 11.02
CA ALA A 21 2.97 -5.62 11.88
C ALA A 21 4.05 -4.72 12.52
N VAL A 22 4.59 -3.76 11.75
CA VAL A 22 5.55 -2.77 12.27
C VAL A 22 4.89 -1.82 13.27
N ALA A 23 3.58 -1.59 13.21
CA ALA A 23 2.86 -0.76 14.17
C ALA A 23 2.72 -1.40 15.56
N VAL A 24 2.71 -2.73 15.66
CA VAL A 24 2.53 -3.48 16.92
C VAL A 24 3.53 -3.06 18.01
N PRO A 25 4.86 -3.01 17.77
CA PRO A 25 5.81 -2.61 18.81
C PRO A 25 5.68 -1.14 19.26
N PHE A 26 4.98 -0.29 18.51
CA PHE A 26 4.69 1.09 18.93
C PHE A 26 3.52 1.19 19.91
N HIS A 27 2.81 0.09 20.17
CA HIS A 27 1.66 0.07 21.07
C HIS A 27 1.94 -0.77 22.32
N SER A 28 1.40 -0.33 23.44
CA SER A 28 1.38 -1.08 24.69
C SER A 28 0.40 -2.25 24.61
N ARG A 29 0.45 -3.14 25.61
CA ARG A 29 -0.52 -4.26 25.72
C ARG A 29 -1.96 -3.79 25.90
N ASP A 30 -2.17 -2.60 26.47
CA ASP A 30 -3.47 -1.94 26.60
C ASP A 30 -3.85 -1.07 25.37
N GLY A 31 -3.05 -1.13 24.29
CA GLY A 31 -3.35 -0.48 23.02
C GLY A 31 -3.05 1.01 22.96
N LYS A 32 -2.28 1.55 23.93
CA LYS A 32 -1.84 2.94 23.92
C LYS A 32 -0.58 3.09 23.10
N LEU A 33 -0.51 4.19 22.33
CA LEU A 33 0.70 4.53 21.58
C LEU A 33 1.83 4.88 22.58
N LEU A 34 2.97 4.22 22.43
CA LEU A 34 4.16 4.37 23.28
C LEU A 34 5.11 5.49 22.80
N THR A 35 4.80 6.10 21.66
CA THR A 35 5.61 7.14 21.01
C THR A 35 4.76 8.35 20.66
N ASP A 36 5.41 9.42 20.20
CA ASP A 36 4.73 10.54 19.56
C ASP A 36 3.93 10.10 18.30
N LEU A 37 2.72 10.66 18.16
CA LEU A 37 1.79 10.34 17.08
C LEU A 37 2.31 10.75 15.71
N PHE A 38 3.03 11.87 15.62
CA PHE A 38 3.59 12.34 14.36
C PHE A 38 4.72 11.42 13.90
N LEU A 39 5.62 11.01 14.82
CA LEU A 39 6.65 10.02 14.53
C LEU A 39 6.05 8.69 14.07
N PHE A 40 5.06 8.16 14.79
CA PHE A 40 4.38 6.91 14.43
C PHE A 40 3.83 6.97 13.00
N LYS A 41 3.03 8.00 12.70
CA LYS A 41 2.43 8.20 11.37
C LYS A 41 3.48 8.33 10.27
N THR A 42 4.59 8.99 10.55
CA THR A 42 5.70 9.15 9.60
C THR A 42 6.35 7.80 9.28
N VAL A 43 6.65 7.00 10.30
CA VAL A 43 7.20 5.64 10.12
C VAL A 43 6.24 4.78 9.31
N MET A 44 4.93 4.82 9.59
CA MET A 44 3.93 4.04 8.85
C MET A 44 3.90 4.41 7.37
N ILE A 45 3.97 5.71 7.03
CA ILE A 45 4.06 6.15 5.62
C ILE A 45 5.32 5.60 4.97
N LEU A 46 6.48 5.73 5.63
CA LEU A 46 7.76 5.31 5.06
C LEU A 46 7.79 3.80 4.80
N VAL A 47 7.38 3.00 5.79
CA VAL A 47 7.32 1.53 5.68
C VAL A 47 6.32 1.10 4.60
N GLY A 48 5.13 1.70 4.56
CA GLY A 48 4.11 1.39 3.56
C GLY A 48 4.56 1.71 2.15
N ASN A 49 5.11 2.91 1.92
CA ASN A 49 5.60 3.31 0.59
C ASN A 49 6.79 2.46 0.16
N PHE A 50 7.76 2.22 1.05
CA PHE A 50 8.93 1.40 0.73
C PHE A 50 8.53 -0.04 0.36
N THR A 51 7.63 -0.64 1.15
CA THR A 51 7.07 -1.97 0.87
C THR A 51 6.36 -2.00 -0.47
N GLY A 52 5.49 -1.00 -0.73
CA GLY A 52 4.78 -0.86 -2.00
C GLY A 52 5.73 -0.75 -3.19
N CYS A 53 6.76 0.09 -3.10
CA CYS A 53 7.78 0.25 -4.14
C CYS A 53 8.50 -1.06 -4.45
N ILE A 54 8.97 -1.79 -3.43
CA ILE A 54 9.67 -3.07 -3.61
C ILE A 54 8.77 -4.11 -4.27
N LEU A 55 7.54 -4.27 -3.76
CA LEU A 55 6.62 -5.28 -4.28
C LEU A 55 6.16 -4.96 -5.70
N LEU A 56 5.98 -3.68 -6.02
CA LEU A 56 5.59 -3.23 -7.35
C LEU A 56 6.73 -3.38 -8.34
N ALA A 57 7.96 -3.05 -7.96
CA ALA A 57 9.16 -3.31 -8.77
C ALA A 57 9.33 -4.82 -9.01
N SER A 58 9.17 -5.64 -7.96
CA SER A 58 9.20 -7.10 -8.06
C SER A 58 8.12 -7.64 -9.00
N LEU A 59 6.92 -7.04 -9.01
CA LEU A 59 5.85 -7.42 -9.92
C LEU A 59 6.20 -7.04 -11.38
N ALA A 60 6.71 -5.82 -11.59
CA ALA A 60 7.08 -5.31 -12.92
C ALA A 60 8.13 -6.20 -13.61
N LEU A 61 9.12 -6.71 -12.87
CA LEU A 61 10.14 -7.63 -13.39
C LEU A 61 9.59 -8.98 -13.86
N LYS A 62 8.37 -9.35 -13.45
CA LYS A 62 7.76 -10.66 -13.73
C LYS A 62 6.69 -10.61 -14.80
N ILE A 63 6.36 -9.42 -15.29
CA ILE A 63 5.42 -9.22 -16.40
C ILE A 63 6.23 -9.12 -17.69
N SER A 64 5.93 -9.97 -18.65
CA SER A 64 6.49 -9.89 -20.01
C SER A 64 5.61 -9.03 -20.93
N GLY A 65 6.22 -8.30 -21.87
CA GLY A 65 5.49 -7.45 -22.83
C GLY A 65 5.02 -6.13 -22.21
N LYS A 66 3.87 -5.61 -22.66
CA LYS A 66 3.28 -4.36 -22.15
C LYS A 66 2.78 -4.53 -20.71
N LYS A 67 3.39 -3.80 -19.80
CA LYS A 67 3.21 -3.79 -18.34
C LYS A 67 2.35 -2.62 -17.85
N PHE A 68 2.24 -1.50 -18.58
CA PHE A 68 1.60 -0.27 -18.09
C PHE A 68 0.18 -0.55 -17.57
N SER A 69 -0.69 -1.14 -18.39
CA SER A 69 -2.07 -1.41 -18.00
C SER A 69 -2.16 -2.34 -16.78
N ILE A 70 -1.28 -3.35 -16.68
CA ILE A 70 -1.27 -4.30 -15.56
C ILE A 70 -0.82 -3.61 -14.27
N LEU A 71 0.26 -2.83 -14.34
CA LEU A 71 0.82 -2.14 -13.18
C LEU A 71 -0.08 -0.99 -12.72
N PHE A 72 -0.64 -0.21 -13.62
CA PHE A 72 -1.58 0.86 -13.27
C PHE A 72 -2.84 0.31 -12.59
N ASN A 73 -3.44 -0.76 -13.14
CA ASN A 73 -4.57 -1.44 -12.51
C ASN A 73 -4.19 -2.05 -11.15
N THR A 74 -2.94 -2.47 -10.96
CA THR A 74 -2.45 -2.97 -9.67
C THR A 74 -2.54 -1.89 -8.59
N GLY A 75 -2.24 -0.63 -8.90
CA GLY A 75 -2.38 0.49 -7.95
C GLY A 75 -3.81 0.65 -7.42
N PHE A 76 -4.82 0.56 -8.31
CA PHE A 76 -6.24 0.60 -7.89
C PHE A 76 -6.65 -0.61 -7.06
N VAL A 77 -6.19 -1.82 -7.44
CA VAL A 77 -6.48 -3.04 -6.68
C VAL A 77 -5.87 -2.93 -5.27
N TRP A 78 -4.64 -2.45 -5.14
CA TRP A 78 -3.99 -2.29 -3.84
C TRP A 78 -4.66 -1.23 -2.98
N LEU A 79 -5.06 -0.09 -3.57
CA LEU A 79 -5.85 0.93 -2.90
C LEU A 79 -7.13 0.34 -2.32
N ALA A 80 -7.90 -0.40 -3.12
CA ALA A 80 -9.14 -1.03 -2.70
C ALA A 80 -8.93 -2.05 -1.57
N ILE A 81 -7.88 -2.87 -1.66
CA ILE A 81 -7.52 -3.83 -0.60
C ILE A 81 -7.16 -3.09 0.69
N ASN A 82 -6.31 -2.07 0.63
CA ASN A 82 -5.83 -1.36 1.82
C ASN A 82 -6.95 -0.58 2.50
N TRP A 83 -7.80 0.11 1.73
CA TRP A 83 -9.02 0.70 2.29
C TRP A 83 -9.95 -0.35 2.87
N GLY A 84 -10.20 -1.45 2.16
CA GLY A 84 -11.06 -2.52 2.67
C GLY A 84 -10.57 -3.07 4.02
N LEU A 85 -9.28 -3.36 4.15
CA LEU A 85 -8.68 -3.85 5.39
C LEU A 85 -8.71 -2.79 6.50
N ASP A 86 -8.48 -1.52 6.16
CA ASP A 86 -8.58 -0.44 7.13
C ASP A 86 -10.02 -0.30 7.65
N PHE A 87 -11.03 -0.33 6.79
CA PHE A 87 -12.41 -0.29 7.22
C PHE A 87 -12.84 -1.51 8.05
N LEU A 88 -12.28 -2.69 7.75
CA LEU A 88 -12.60 -3.92 8.48
C LEU A 88 -11.86 -4.04 9.81
N ILE A 89 -10.64 -3.49 9.93
CA ILE A 89 -9.74 -3.75 11.06
C ILE A 89 -9.29 -2.44 11.71
N LEU A 90 -8.64 -1.56 10.96
CA LEU A 90 -7.96 -0.39 11.52
C LEU A 90 -8.94 0.68 12.05
N LEU A 91 -10.02 0.93 11.32
CA LEU A 91 -11.02 1.95 11.65
C LEU A 91 -11.78 1.56 12.95
N PRO A 92 -12.32 0.33 13.10
CA PRO A 92 -12.89 -0.11 14.37
C PRO A 92 -11.88 -0.05 15.54
N MET A 93 -10.63 -0.41 15.28
CA MET A 93 -9.57 -0.42 16.30
C MET A 93 -9.16 0.98 16.75
N SER A 94 -9.07 1.94 15.82
CA SER A 94 -8.62 3.31 16.09
C SER A 94 -9.68 4.21 16.71
N LYS A 95 -10.96 3.81 16.65
CA LYS A 95 -12.12 4.60 17.11
C LYS A 95 -12.20 6.00 16.47
N MET A 96 -11.58 6.18 15.31
CA MET A 96 -11.61 7.42 14.54
C MET A 96 -12.93 7.57 13.79
N SER A 97 -13.33 8.81 13.49
CA SER A 97 -14.40 9.05 12.52
C SER A 97 -13.93 8.69 11.10
N VAL A 98 -14.88 8.36 10.22
CA VAL A 98 -14.57 8.07 8.80
C VAL A 98 -13.88 9.27 8.13
N GLY A 99 -14.30 10.49 8.44
CA GLY A 99 -13.70 11.72 7.90
C GLY A 99 -12.26 11.91 8.35
N ASP A 100 -11.99 11.73 9.65
CA ASP A 100 -10.64 11.81 10.19
C ASP A 100 -9.73 10.74 9.60
N TYR A 101 -10.25 9.52 9.42
CA TYR A 101 -9.52 8.45 8.78
C TYR A 101 -9.08 8.83 7.36
N PHE A 102 -9.97 9.37 6.52
CA PHE A 102 -9.58 9.74 5.16
C PHE A 102 -8.52 10.83 5.13
N ILE A 103 -8.67 11.87 5.95
CA ILE A 103 -7.73 12.99 6.01
C ILE A 103 -6.35 12.53 6.51
N GLN A 104 -6.33 11.68 7.53
CA GLN A 104 -5.09 11.32 8.22
C GLN A 104 -4.41 10.07 7.63
N ILE A 105 -5.15 9.19 6.96
CA ILE A 105 -4.68 7.87 6.49
C ILE A 105 -5.15 7.61 5.06
N GLY A 106 -6.46 7.59 4.81
CA GLY A 106 -7.05 7.11 3.56
C GLY A 106 -6.49 7.78 2.30
N LEU A 107 -6.31 9.11 2.30
CA LEU A 107 -5.76 9.86 1.17
C LEU A 107 -4.28 9.56 0.90
N ARG A 108 -3.53 9.11 1.92
CA ARG A 108 -2.11 8.79 1.76
C ARG A 108 -1.90 7.58 0.86
N TYR A 109 -2.87 6.68 0.77
CA TYR A 109 -2.81 5.53 -0.14
C TYR A 109 -2.91 5.90 -1.62
N LEU A 110 -3.30 7.13 -1.98
CA LEU A 110 -3.27 7.59 -3.38
C LEU A 110 -1.85 7.54 -3.98
N THR A 111 -0.82 7.58 -3.12
CA THR A 111 0.56 7.30 -3.53
C THR A 111 0.72 5.98 -4.27
N MET A 112 -0.07 4.94 -3.95
CA MET A 112 -0.07 3.66 -4.67
C MET A 112 -0.42 3.84 -6.15
N ILE A 113 -1.41 4.70 -6.45
CA ILE A 113 -1.79 5.00 -7.85
C ILE A 113 -0.64 5.71 -8.53
N PHE A 114 -0.08 6.76 -7.92
CA PHE A 114 0.98 7.57 -8.52
C PHE A 114 2.23 6.73 -8.81
N ILE A 115 2.68 5.93 -7.85
CA ILE A 115 3.86 5.08 -8.02
C ILE A 115 3.58 3.99 -9.07
N SER A 116 2.40 3.36 -9.05
CA SER A 116 2.03 2.33 -10.04
C SER A 116 1.97 2.87 -11.47
N PHE A 117 1.46 4.09 -11.64
CA PHE A 117 1.44 4.81 -12.90
C PHE A 117 2.87 5.06 -13.39
N THR A 118 3.72 5.66 -12.55
CA THR A 118 5.10 5.99 -12.92
C THR A 118 5.90 4.74 -13.27
N VAL A 119 5.86 3.69 -12.45
CA VAL A 119 6.58 2.43 -12.72
C VAL A 119 6.04 1.77 -13.98
N GLY A 120 4.72 1.72 -14.15
CA GLY A 120 4.10 1.20 -15.36
C GLY A 120 4.54 1.94 -16.61
N TRP A 121 4.56 3.28 -16.55
CA TRP A 121 4.89 4.14 -17.68
C TRP A 121 6.35 3.93 -18.10
N VAL A 122 7.28 4.02 -17.14
CA VAL A 122 8.72 3.86 -17.40
C VAL A 122 9.03 2.46 -17.93
N THR A 123 8.48 1.41 -17.30
CA THR A 123 8.83 0.03 -17.67
C THR A 123 8.32 -0.41 -19.04
N ASP A 124 7.29 0.25 -19.59
CA ASP A 124 6.83 0.03 -20.97
C ASP A 124 7.67 0.79 -21.99
N HIS A 125 8.08 2.02 -21.67
CA HIS A 125 8.91 2.82 -22.57
C HIS A 125 10.34 2.30 -22.65
N SER A 126 10.89 1.76 -21.55
CA SER A 126 12.23 1.17 -21.55
C SER A 126 12.34 -0.17 -22.31
N THR A 127 11.23 -0.84 -22.61
CA THR A 127 11.22 -2.09 -23.40
C THR A 127 10.93 -1.89 -24.89
N ASN A 128 10.58 -0.68 -25.30
CA ASN A 128 10.28 -0.34 -26.71
C ASN A 128 11.43 0.41 -27.41
N ASN A 129 12.59 0.54 -26.76
CA ASN A 129 13.87 0.99 -27.33
C ASN A 129 14.84 -0.19 -27.38
#